data_AF-A0A3R7RDS2-F1
#
_entry.id   AF-A0A3R7RDS2-F1
#
_cell.length_a   1.000
_cell.length_b   1.000
_cell.length_c   1.000
_cell.angle_alpha   90.00
_cell.angle_beta   90.00
_cell.angle_gamma   90.00
#
_symmetry.space_group_name_H-M   'P 1'
#
loop_
_entity.id
_entity.type
_entity.pdbx_description
1 polymer ?
#
loop_
_entity_poly.entity_id
_entity_poly.type
_entity_poly.pdbx_seq_one_letter_code
_entity_poly.pdbx_strand_id
1 'polypeptide(L)'
;MHLENVRALNHTVTVSLAPTARLSQSLAKPFVLALQIHDDICFPSGNRLKLTSDIGSFYADASSLLLSTAPLPRCITVREPLVVSKAALEEKRLKAQDFRVAAAAALESLMMITQSMTVSGLSALSSGAPRRRNKSVMTAAQGGATEQFLAEARRREVEVWELNLLASIEERRMEEMQCLALTATVEFSLGTAPKVEEVVLSGAGRTKAARRGQGDKLRR
;
A
#
# COMPACT_ATOMS: atom_id res chain seq x y z
N MET A 1 -26.78 19.36 -12.20
CA MET A 1 -27.33 17.99 -12.15
C MET A 1 -26.41 17.14 -11.31
N HIS A 2 -27.01 16.56 -10.26
CA HIS A 2 -26.61 15.54 -9.29
C HIS A 2 -25.12 15.30 -8.89
N LEU A 3 -24.84 15.72 -7.65
CA LEU A 3 -23.83 15.20 -6.72
C LEU A 3 -24.13 13.73 -6.37
N GLU A 4 -23.59 12.76 -7.11
CA GLU A 4 -23.78 11.33 -6.76
C GLU A 4 -22.57 10.47 -7.13
N ASN A 5 -21.41 10.68 -6.49
CA ASN A 5 -20.39 9.63 -6.35
C ASN A 5 -19.28 9.97 -5.34
N VAL A 6 -19.62 10.59 -4.21
CA VAL A 6 -18.66 10.66 -3.10
C VAL A 6 -18.67 9.29 -2.40
N ARG A 7 -17.74 8.40 -2.79
CA ARG A 7 -17.50 7.15 -2.05
C ARG A 7 -16.80 7.48 -0.75
N ALA A 8 -17.54 7.50 0.36
CA ALA A 8 -16.95 7.62 1.69
C ALA A 8 -16.30 6.28 2.08
N LEU A 9 -14.98 6.24 2.12
CA LEU A 9 -14.20 5.14 2.68
C LEU A 9 -13.95 5.45 4.16
N ASN A 10 -14.82 4.92 5.03
CA ASN A 10 -14.64 5.00 6.47
C ASN A 10 -13.74 3.85 6.90
N HIS A 11 -12.51 4.16 7.30
CA HIS A 11 -11.58 3.18 7.86
C HIS A 11 -11.26 3.55 9.31
N THR A 12 -11.46 2.60 10.22
CA THR A 12 -11.13 2.74 11.64
C THR A 12 -9.86 1.98 11.92
N VAL A 13 -8.83 2.67 12.41
CA VAL A 13 -7.59 2.05 12.86
C VAL A 13 -7.53 2.16 14.38
N THR A 14 -7.57 1.01 15.06
CA THR A 14 -7.44 0.94 16.51
C THR A 14 -5.99 0.69 16.88
N VAL A 15 -5.38 1.60 17.64
CA VAL A 15 -4.00 1.44 18.15
C VAL A 15 -4.05 1.29 19.66
N SER A 16 -3.64 0.12 20.15
CA SER A 16 -3.46 -0.13 21.59
C SER A 16 -2.00 0.10 21.96
N LEU A 17 -1.75 1.04 22.87
CA LEU A 17 -0.41 1.33 23.36
C LEU A 17 -0.19 0.65 24.71
N ALA A 18 0.81 -0.24 24.79
CA ALA A 18 1.19 -0.86 26.04
C ALA A 18 1.83 0.17 26.99
N PRO A 19 1.52 0.14 28.30
CA PRO A 19 2.11 1.04 29.27
C PRO A 19 3.61 0.74 29.44
N THR A 20 4.45 1.57 28.84
CA THR A 20 5.91 1.51 28.93
C THR A 20 6.45 2.79 29.55
N ALA A 21 7.66 2.75 30.15
CA ALA A 21 8.28 3.92 30.78
C ALA A 21 8.47 5.13 29.83
N ARG A 22 8.47 4.89 28.51
CA ARG A 22 8.59 5.94 27.48
C ARG A 22 7.26 6.38 26.86
N LEU A 23 6.14 5.80 27.30
CA LEU A 23 4.83 6.07 26.74
C LEU A 23 4.43 7.55 26.83
N SER A 24 4.77 8.22 27.93
CA SER A 24 4.52 9.65 28.12
C SER A 24 5.25 10.50 27.08
N GLN A 25 6.50 10.15 26.76
CA GLN A 25 7.30 10.82 25.74
C GLN A 25 6.77 10.55 24.33
N SER A 26 6.24 9.34 24.08
CA SER A 26 5.63 8.98 22.80
C SER A 26 4.30 9.69 22.57
N LEU A 27 3.42 9.74 23.58
CA LEU A 27 2.13 10.44 23.51
C LEU A 27 2.28 11.97 23.44
N ALA A 28 3.39 12.53 23.94
CA ALA A 28 3.68 13.96 23.84
C ALA A 28 4.07 14.41 22.42
N LYS A 29 4.29 13.47 21.49
CA LYS A 29 4.60 13.77 20.09
C LYS A 29 3.42 13.39 19.20
N PRO A 30 3.14 14.15 18.13
CA PRO A 30 2.13 13.76 17.17
C PRO A 30 2.55 12.47 16.45
N PHE A 31 1.60 11.55 16.27
CA PHE A 31 1.78 10.35 15.46
C PHE A 31 1.65 10.71 13.99
N VAL A 32 2.64 10.32 13.18
CA VAL A 32 2.56 10.47 11.72
C VAL A 32 1.90 9.22 11.15
N LEU A 33 0.76 9.40 10.50
CA LEU A 33 0.00 8.32 9.89
C LEU A 33 0.09 8.49 8.37
N ALA A 34 0.83 7.58 7.73
CA ALA A 34 0.94 7.52 6.28
C ALA A 34 -0.24 6.73 5.69
N LEU A 35 -0.73 7.17 4.54
CA LEU A 35 -1.83 6.57 3.84
C LEU A 35 -1.36 6.08 2.48
N GLN A 36 -1.70 4.83 2.18
CA GLN A 36 -1.33 4.16 0.95
C GLN A 36 -2.54 3.48 0.32
N ILE A 37 -2.59 3.49 -1.00
CA ILE A 37 -3.48 2.65 -1.79
C ILE A 37 -2.66 1.46 -2.30
N HIS A 38 -3.22 0.27 -2.15
CA HIS A 38 -2.66 -0.97 -2.67
C HIS A 38 -3.64 -1.56 -3.69
N ASP A 39 -3.18 -1.72 -4.92
CA ASP A 39 -3.91 -2.39 -5.99
C ASP A 39 -3.20 -3.71 -6.33
N ASP A 40 -3.89 -4.83 -6.08
CA ASP A 40 -3.44 -6.18 -6.46
C ASP A 40 -4.10 -6.57 -7.79
N ILE A 41 -3.35 -6.47 -8.88
CA ILE A 41 -3.83 -6.73 -10.25
C ILE A 41 -3.45 -8.14 -10.66
N CYS A 42 -4.44 -8.91 -11.12
CA CYS A 42 -4.24 -10.25 -11.66
C CYS A 42 -4.67 -10.27 -13.14
N PHE A 43 -3.73 -10.56 -14.03
CA PHE A 43 -4.00 -10.65 -15.47
C PHE A 43 -4.45 -12.05 -15.88
N PRO A 44 -5.25 -12.19 -16.95
CA PRO A 44 -5.63 -13.48 -17.51
C PRO A 44 -4.45 -14.34 -17.98
N SER A 45 -3.30 -13.72 -18.27
CA SER A 45 -2.04 -14.41 -18.58
C SER A 45 -1.47 -15.20 -17.40
N GLY A 46 -1.95 -14.94 -16.18
CA GLY A 46 -1.37 -15.42 -14.92
C GLY A 46 -0.39 -14.44 -14.28
N ASN A 47 -0.02 -13.34 -14.96
CA ASN A 47 0.82 -12.28 -14.40
C ASN A 47 0.09 -11.60 -13.23
N ARG A 48 0.86 -11.21 -12.21
CA ARG A 48 0.33 -10.46 -11.06
C ARG A 48 1.21 -9.25 -10.80
N LEU A 49 0.59 -8.10 -10.62
CA LEU A 49 1.28 -6.85 -10.35
C LEU A 49 0.67 -6.20 -9.11
N LYS A 50 1.52 -5.70 -8.23
CA LYS A 50 1.11 -4.88 -7.09
C LYS A 50 1.49 -3.44 -7.36
N LEU A 51 0.51 -2.55 -7.36
CA LEU A 51 0.74 -1.12 -7.42
C LEU A 51 0.49 -0.54 -6.03
N THR A 52 1.47 0.20 -5.53
CA THR A 52 1.38 0.92 -4.27
C THR A 52 1.53 2.41 -4.54
N SER A 53 0.72 3.22 -3.87
CA SER A 53 0.75 4.68 -4.05
C SER A 53 0.51 5.39 -2.74
N ASP A 54 1.45 6.24 -2.35
CA ASP A 54 1.34 7.11 -1.19
C ASP A 54 0.37 8.24 -1.50
N ILE A 55 -0.73 8.34 -0.75
CA ILE A 55 -1.77 9.34 -1.03
C ILE A 55 -1.67 10.56 -0.11
N GLY A 56 -0.98 10.41 1.02
CA GLY A 56 -0.70 11.50 1.95
C GLY A 56 -0.30 11.00 3.34
N SER A 57 -0.11 11.94 4.24
CA SER A 57 0.12 11.68 5.66
C SER A 57 -0.61 12.71 6.49
N PHE A 58 -1.10 12.31 7.66
CA PHE A 58 -1.66 13.23 8.63
C PHE A 58 -1.05 13.02 10.02
N TYR A 59 -1.16 14.05 10.85
CA TYR A 59 -0.64 14.04 12.21
C TYR A 59 -1.81 13.85 13.16
N ALA A 60 -1.73 12.82 14.01
CA ALA A 60 -2.69 12.61 15.08
C ALA A 60 -2.04 12.94 16.42
N ASP A 61 -2.52 13.99 17.08
CA ASP A 61 -2.07 14.36 18.42
C ASP A 61 -2.89 13.64 19.50
N ALA A 62 -2.21 12.86 20.33
CA ALA A 62 -2.80 12.15 21.46
C ALA A 62 -2.27 12.67 22.81
N SER A 63 -1.61 13.83 22.84
CA SER A 63 -1.02 14.44 24.04
C SER A 63 -2.06 14.71 25.14
N SER A 64 -3.30 14.97 24.76
CA SER A 64 -4.43 15.16 25.68
C SER A 64 -4.74 13.92 26.53
N LEU A 65 -4.35 12.71 26.11
CA LEU A 65 -4.47 11.50 26.94
C LEU A 65 -3.61 11.58 28.22
N LEU A 66 -2.51 12.35 28.19
CA LEU A 66 -1.63 12.55 29.33
C LEU A 66 -2.29 13.42 30.40
N LEU A 67 -3.13 14.37 29.99
CA LEU A 67 -3.80 15.33 30.87
C LEU A 67 -5.24 14.91 31.23
N SER A 68 -5.80 13.94 30.52
CA SER A 68 -7.17 13.48 30.72
C SER A 68 -7.39 12.93 32.13
N THR A 69 -8.46 13.38 32.79
CA THR A 69 -8.92 12.88 34.10
C THR A 69 -9.98 11.78 33.97
N ALA A 70 -10.23 11.29 32.75
CA ALA A 70 -11.26 10.28 32.49
C ALA A 70 -10.94 8.92 33.19
N PRO A 71 -11.98 8.11 33.47
CA PRO A 71 -11.81 6.74 33.95
C PRO A 71 -10.96 5.91 32.98
N LEU A 72 -10.25 4.91 33.52
CA LEU A 72 -9.42 4.00 32.72
C LEU A 72 -10.31 2.90 32.09
N PRO A 73 -10.09 2.49 30.83
CA PRO A 73 -9.10 3.04 29.90
C PRO A 73 -9.51 4.42 29.38
N ARG A 74 -8.55 5.36 29.34
CA ARG A 74 -8.76 6.69 28.75
C ARG A 74 -8.70 6.56 27.24
N CYS A 75 -9.70 7.07 26.54
CA CYS A 75 -9.76 7.02 25.08
C CYS A 75 -9.84 8.41 24.47
N ILE A 76 -9.18 8.61 23.34
CA ILE A 76 -9.41 9.75 22.45
C ILE A 76 -9.57 9.23 21.03
N THR A 77 -10.53 9.83 20.32
CA THR A 77 -10.76 9.60 18.91
C THR A 77 -10.31 10.84 18.15
N VAL A 78 -9.35 10.67 17.24
CA VAL A 78 -8.88 11.71 16.33
C VAL A 78 -9.51 11.43 14.97
N ARG A 79 -10.26 12.40 14.45
CA ARG A 79 -10.90 12.32 13.14
C ARG A 79 -10.33 13.41 12.25
N GLU A 80 -9.65 13.00 11.20
CA GLU A 80 -8.98 13.92 10.27
C GLU A 80 -9.54 13.74 8.85
N PRO A 81 -9.99 14.83 8.19
CA PRO A 81 -10.29 14.80 6.78
C PRO A 81 -8.98 14.60 6.01
N LEU A 82 -8.95 13.60 5.14
CA LEU A 82 -7.76 13.29 4.36
C LEU A 82 -7.80 14.08 3.06
N VAL A 83 -6.79 14.93 2.88
CA VAL A 83 -6.57 15.63 1.62
C VAL A 83 -5.59 14.83 0.81
N VAL A 84 -6.03 14.34 -0.36
CA VAL A 84 -5.15 13.68 -1.32
C VAL A 84 -4.09 14.68 -1.77
N SER A 85 -2.82 14.32 -1.67
CA SER A 85 -1.74 15.22 -2.08
C SER A 85 -1.73 15.40 -3.60
N LYS A 86 -1.46 16.63 -4.07
CA LYS A 86 -1.31 16.90 -5.51
C LYS A 86 -0.15 16.09 -6.11
N ALA A 87 0.90 15.85 -5.33
CA ALA A 87 2.04 15.04 -5.75
C ALA A 87 1.63 13.59 -6.04
N ALA A 88 0.75 13.02 -5.22
CA ALA A 88 0.24 11.65 -5.43
C ALA A 88 -0.56 11.53 -6.74
N LEU A 89 -1.37 12.55 -7.07
CA LEU A 89 -2.10 12.59 -8.33
C LEU A 89 -1.16 12.70 -9.54
N GLU A 90 -0.12 13.52 -9.42
CA GLU A 90 0.88 13.67 -10.49
C GLU A 90 1.70 12.40 -10.67
N GLU A 91 2.07 11.71 -9.59
CA GLU A 91 2.76 10.42 -9.67
C GLU A 91 1.93 9.37 -10.40
N LYS A 92 0.62 9.30 -10.10
CA LYS A 92 -0.33 8.43 -10.82
C LYS A 92 -0.38 8.76 -12.31
N ARG A 93 -0.44 10.05 -12.65
CA ARG A 93 -0.43 10.53 -14.04
C ARG A 93 0.86 10.13 -14.77
N LEU A 94 2.01 10.30 -14.13
CA LEU A 94 3.31 9.92 -14.69
C LEU A 94 3.40 8.40 -14.90
N LYS A 95 2.97 7.59 -13.93
CA LYS A 95 2.92 6.13 -14.07
C LYS A 95 2.05 5.68 -15.23
N ALA A 96 0.86 6.28 -15.40
CA ALA A 96 -0.01 6.00 -16.53
C ALA A 96 0.69 6.31 -17.87
N GLN A 97 1.40 7.44 -17.94
CA GLN A 97 2.16 7.82 -19.13
C GLN A 97 3.32 6.86 -19.41
N ASP A 98 4.05 6.42 -18.37
CA ASP A 98 5.14 5.45 -18.50
C ASP A 98 4.63 4.12 -19.05
N PHE A 99 3.46 3.64 -18.58
CA PHE A 99 2.82 2.44 -19.13
C PHE A 99 2.42 2.61 -20.59
N ARG A 100 1.95 3.80 -21.01
CA ARG A 100 1.65 4.07 -22.42
C ARG A 100 2.89 4.10 -23.30
N VAL A 101 3.97 4.71 -22.82
CA VAL A 101 5.25 4.74 -23.55
C VAL A 101 5.79 3.32 -23.70
N ALA A 102 5.74 2.51 -22.64
CA ALA A 102 6.11 1.10 -22.70
C ALA A 102 5.21 0.30 -23.66
N ALA A 103 3.89 0.54 -23.64
CA ALA A 103 2.95 -0.11 -24.56
C ALA A 103 3.23 0.25 -26.02
N ALA A 104 3.55 1.51 -26.30
CA ALA A 104 3.94 1.97 -27.64
C ALA A 104 5.23 1.29 -28.11
N ALA A 105 6.26 1.21 -27.26
CA ALA A 105 7.50 0.52 -27.58
C ALA A 105 7.29 -0.99 -27.80
N ALA A 106 6.45 -1.63 -27.01
CA ALA A 106 6.09 -3.04 -27.18
C ALA A 106 5.31 -3.28 -28.49
N LEU A 107 4.44 -2.33 -28.87
CA LEU A 107 3.68 -2.36 -30.12
C LEU A 107 4.61 -2.18 -31.33
N GLU A 108 5.57 -1.26 -31.28
CA GLU A 108 6.60 -1.12 -32.31
C GLU A 108 7.41 -2.41 -32.46
N SER A 109 7.81 -3.04 -31.35
CA SER A 109 8.49 -4.33 -31.38
C SER A 109 7.63 -5.43 -32.03
N LEU A 110 6.32 -5.46 -31.75
CA LEU A 110 5.37 -6.40 -32.37
C LEU A 110 5.25 -6.14 -33.89
N MET A 111 5.22 -4.87 -34.30
CA MET A 111 5.21 -4.50 -35.72
C MET A 111 6.48 -4.97 -36.43
N MET A 112 7.65 -4.84 -35.81
CA MET A 112 8.91 -5.32 -36.39
C MET A 112 8.94 -6.85 -36.53
N ILE A 113 8.41 -7.59 -35.54
CA ILE A 113 8.30 -9.06 -35.61
C ILE A 113 7.37 -9.46 -36.77
N THR A 114 6.18 -8.87 -36.85
CA THR A 114 5.19 -9.19 -37.88
C THR A 114 5.65 -8.82 -39.28
N GLN A 115 6.35 -7.68 -39.47
CA GLN A 115 6.97 -7.32 -40.74
C GLN A 115 8.10 -8.28 -41.14
N SER A 116 8.89 -8.76 -40.19
CA SER A 116 9.94 -9.76 -40.46
C SER A 116 9.35 -11.10 -40.94
N MET A 117 8.16 -11.46 -40.46
CA MET A 117 7.42 -12.64 -40.92
C MET A 117 6.86 -12.48 -42.34
N THR A 118 6.38 -11.29 -42.72
CA THR A 118 5.85 -11.05 -44.08
C THR A 118 6.95 -11.00 -45.14
N VAL A 119 8.11 -10.42 -44.82
CA VAL A 119 9.28 -10.35 -45.72
C VAL A 119 9.94 -11.73 -45.93
N SER A 120 9.84 -12.64 -44.96
CA SER A 120 10.35 -14.03 -45.07
C SER A 120 9.47 -14.96 -45.93
N GLY A 121 8.46 -14.43 -46.64
CA GLY A 121 7.68 -15.19 -47.61
C GLY A 121 6.65 -16.16 -47.02
N LEU A 122 6.18 -15.92 -45.79
CA LEU A 122 5.24 -16.82 -45.09
C LEU A 122 3.76 -16.61 -45.46
N SER A 123 3.46 -15.74 -46.43
CA SER A 123 2.07 -15.43 -46.84
C SER A 123 1.41 -16.49 -47.74
N ALA A 124 2.02 -17.66 -47.95
CA ALA A 124 1.55 -18.67 -48.88
C ALA A 124 1.29 -20.04 -48.22
N LEU A 125 0.40 -20.11 -47.23
CA LEU A 125 -0.20 -21.40 -46.82
C LEU A 125 -1.73 -21.39 -46.73
N SER A 126 -2.38 -20.36 -47.30
CA SER A 126 -3.84 -20.25 -47.38
C SER A 126 -4.37 -20.31 -48.82
N SER A 127 -3.83 -21.17 -49.68
CA SER A 127 -4.53 -21.55 -50.92
C SER A 127 -4.47 -23.06 -51.11
N GLY A 128 -5.63 -23.69 -50.92
CA GLY A 128 -5.81 -25.08 -51.30
C GLY A 128 -5.68 -25.24 -52.81
N ALA A 129 -4.76 -26.11 -53.23
CA ALA A 129 -4.82 -26.83 -54.51
C ALA A 129 -3.88 -28.05 -54.48
N PRO A 130 -4.18 -29.12 -55.25
CA PRO A 130 -3.86 -30.48 -54.85
C PRO A 130 -2.51 -31.02 -55.36
N ARG A 131 -1.87 -31.81 -54.48
CA ARG A 131 -1.15 -33.07 -54.74
C ARG A 131 -0.24 -33.11 -55.98
N ARG A 132 1.07 -32.89 -55.79
CA ARG A 132 2.10 -33.65 -56.51
C ARG A 132 3.35 -33.85 -55.65
N ARG A 133 3.65 -35.14 -55.46
CA ARG A 133 4.71 -35.74 -54.64
C ARG A 133 6.10 -35.34 -55.19
N ASN A 134 6.97 -34.76 -54.36
CA ASN A 134 8.42 -34.87 -54.51
C ASN A 134 9.16 -34.54 -53.19
N LYS A 135 10.04 -35.48 -52.81
CA LYS A 135 11.14 -35.46 -51.83
C LYS A 135 11.06 -34.43 -50.67
N SER A 136 10.78 -34.96 -49.49
CA SER A 136 11.09 -34.35 -48.18
C SER A 136 12.58 -34.02 -48.10
N VAL A 137 12.91 -32.74 -48.27
CA VAL A 137 14.19 -32.15 -47.88
C VAL A 137 13.91 -31.40 -46.59
N MET A 138 14.78 -31.63 -45.60
CA MET A 138 14.70 -31.17 -44.22
C MET A 138 14.17 -29.73 -44.05
N THR A 139 12.92 -29.58 -43.59
CA THR A 139 12.32 -28.31 -43.16
C THR A 139 12.14 -28.24 -41.63
N ALA A 140 12.88 -29.03 -40.86
CA ALA A 140 12.81 -29.00 -39.40
C ALA A 140 13.32 -27.67 -38.80
N ALA A 141 14.27 -26.99 -39.45
CA ALA A 141 14.84 -25.73 -38.96
C ALA A 141 13.93 -24.51 -39.22
N GLN A 142 13.11 -24.53 -40.28
CA GLN A 142 12.20 -23.43 -40.61
C GLN A 142 10.93 -23.47 -39.75
N GLY A 143 10.38 -24.66 -39.45
CA GLY A 143 9.20 -24.79 -38.59
C GLY A 143 9.42 -24.28 -37.16
N GLY A 144 10.57 -24.61 -36.56
CA GLY A 144 10.91 -24.17 -35.21
C GLY A 144 11.12 -22.65 -35.10
N ALA A 145 11.75 -22.02 -36.10
CA ALA A 145 11.93 -20.57 -36.11
C ALA A 145 10.60 -19.83 -36.29
N THR A 146 9.72 -20.31 -37.17
CA THR A 146 8.39 -19.70 -37.38
C THR A 146 7.47 -19.84 -36.18
N GLU A 147 7.52 -20.99 -35.50
CA GLU A 147 6.76 -21.20 -34.25
C GLU A 147 7.27 -20.28 -33.14
N GLN A 148 8.59 -20.06 -33.05
CA GLN A 148 9.18 -19.12 -32.10
C GLN A 148 8.74 -17.67 -32.38
N PHE A 149 8.74 -17.23 -33.65
CA PHE A 149 8.26 -15.89 -34.00
C PHE A 149 6.77 -15.69 -33.70
N LEU A 150 5.93 -16.70 -33.98
CA LEU A 150 4.51 -16.68 -33.64
C LEU A 150 4.28 -16.63 -32.13
N ALA A 151 5.05 -17.41 -31.36
CA ALA A 151 4.97 -17.40 -29.91
C ALA A 151 5.40 -16.05 -29.33
N GLU A 152 6.49 -15.46 -29.83
CA GLU A 152 6.95 -14.14 -29.39
C GLU A 152 5.97 -13.03 -29.81
N ALA A 153 5.39 -13.09 -31.01
CA ALA A 153 4.36 -12.13 -31.43
C ALA A 153 3.14 -12.17 -30.49
N ARG A 154 2.61 -13.36 -30.19
CA ARG A 154 1.50 -13.53 -29.22
C ARG A 154 1.87 -13.03 -27.82
N ARG A 155 3.10 -13.28 -27.38
CA ARG A 155 3.59 -12.78 -26.09
C ARG A 155 3.61 -11.25 -26.07
N ARG A 156 4.07 -10.60 -27.14
CA ARG A 156 4.07 -9.13 -27.25
C ARG A 156 2.66 -8.55 -27.37
N GLU A 157 1.74 -9.23 -28.05
CA GLU A 157 0.31 -8.84 -28.06
C GLU A 157 -0.27 -8.80 -26.65
N VAL A 158 -0.01 -9.84 -25.84
CA VAL A 158 -0.43 -9.89 -24.44
C VAL A 158 0.23 -8.76 -23.64
N GLU A 159 1.53 -8.56 -23.78
CA GLU A 159 2.26 -7.48 -23.09
C GLU A 159 1.70 -6.09 -23.41
N VAL A 160 1.45 -5.78 -24.68
CA VAL A 160 0.84 -4.52 -25.12
C VAL A 160 -0.55 -4.34 -24.48
N TRP A 161 -1.36 -5.40 -24.46
CA TRP A 161 -2.68 -5.36 -23.84
C TRP A 161 -2.59 -5.11 -22.33
N GLU A 162 -1.69 -5.81 -21.62
CA GLU A 162 -1.47 -5.65 -20.18
C GLU A 162 -1.01 -4.23 -19.83
N LEU A 163 -0.05 -3.68 -20.57
CA LEU A 163 0.46 -2.32 -20.35
C LEU A 163 -0.63 -1.25 -20.59
N ASN A 164 -1.45 -1.41 -21.63
CA ASN A 164 -2.58 -0.51 -21.87
C ASN A 164 -3.65 -0.60 -20.78
N LEU A 165 -3.89 -1.80 -20.24
CA LEU A 165 -4.78 -2.01 -19.12
C LEU A 165 -4.23 -1.33 -17.85
N LEU A 166 -2.93 -1.44 -17.58
CA LEU A 166 -2.28 -0.76 -16.45
C LEU A 166 -2.37 0.76 -16.55
N ALA A 167 -2.11 1.32 -17.73
CA ALA A 167 -2.27 2.75 -17.97
C ALA A 167 -3.71 3.20 -17.67
N SER A 168 -4.70 2.46 -18.18
CA SER A 168 -6.13 2.75 -17.94
C SER A 168 -6.51 2.65 -16.46
N ILE A 169 -5.93 1.68 -15.73
CA ILE A 169 -6.16 1.52 -14.30
C ILE A 169 -5.60 2.72 -13.53
N GLU A 170 -4.36 3.14 -13.81
CA GLU A 170 -3.74 4.28 -13.12
C GLU A 170 -4.50 5.59 -13.37
N GLU A 171 -4.95 5.84 -14.60
CA GLU A 171 -5.77 7.03 -14.90
C GLU A 171 -7.10 7.02 -14.19
N ARG A 172 -7.81 5.88 -14.23
CA ARG A 172 -9.08 5.73 -13.53
C ARG A 172 -8.91 5.91 -12.03
N ARG A 173 -7.83 5.37 -11.44
CA ARG A 173 -7.51 5.56 -10.02
C ARG A 173 -7.25 7.02 -9.69
N MET A 174 -6.55 7.75 -10.54
CA MET A 174 -6.36 9.19 -10.38
C MET A 174 -7.71 9.94 -10.37
N GLU A 175 -8.61 9.66 -11.31
CA GLU A 175 -9.95 10.26 -11.36
C GLU A 175 -10.79 9.93 -10.12
N GLU A 176 -10.77 8.66 -9.71
CA GLU A 176 -11.43 8.21 -8.49
C GLU A 176 -10.87 8.98 -7.28
N MET A 177 -9.55 9.03 -7.11
CA MET A 177 -8.89 9.76 -6.01
C MET A 177 -9.23 11.24 -5.96
N GLN A 178 -9.37 11.91 -7.11
CA GLN A 178 -9.78 13.32 -7.16
C GLN A 178 -11.20 13.56 -6.64
N CYS A 179 -12.07 12.55 -6.70
CA CYS A 179 -13.46 12.64 -6.28
C CYS A 179 -13.73 12.05 -4.88
N LEU A 180 -12.72 11.44 -4.24
CA LEU A 180 -12.87 10.84 -2.92
C LEU A 180 -12.87 11.90 -1.82
N ALA A 181 -13.90 11.87 -0.97
CA ALA A 181 -13.86 12.51 0.34
C ALA A 181 -13.46 11.46 1.37
N LEU A 182 -12.19 11.45 1.74
CA LEU A 182 -11.62 10.48 2.67
C LEU A 182 -11.59 11.07 4.08
N THR A 183 -11.93 10.25 5.08
CA THR A 183 -11.83 10.61 6.50
C THR A 183 -11.18 9.45 7.22
N ALA A 184 -10.06 9.72 7.91
CA ALA A 184 -9.47 8.74 8.80
C ALA A 184 -9.99 8.98 10.22
N THR A 185 -10.35 7.90 10.91
CA THR A 185 -10.65 7.93 12.33
C THR A 185 -9.67 7.01 13.04
N VAL A 186 -8.89 7.59 13.95
CA VAL A 186 -7.90 6.85 14.75
C VAL A 186 -8.29 6.96 16.21
N GLU A 187 -8.37 5.80 16.85
CA GLU A 187 -8.70 5.68 18.26
C GLU A 187 -7.45 5.31 19.04
N PHE A 188 -7.10 6.18 19.99
CA PHE A 188 -6.03 5.94 20.94
C PHE A 188 -6.64 5.61 22.28
N SER A 189 -6.23 4.48 22.86
CA SER A 189 -6.61 4.08 24.21
C SER A 189 -5.38 3.93 25.08
N LEU A 190 -5.43 4.54 26.26
CA LEU A 190 -4.46 4.38 27.33
C LEU A 190 -5.11 3.54 28.43
N GLY A 191 -4.56 2.35 28.66
CA GLY A 191 -5.00 1.39 29.68
C GLY A 191 -4.77 1.87 31.11
N THR A 192 -4.21 1.03 31.98
CA THR A 192 -3.88 1.43 33.36
C THR A 192 -2.95 2.64 33.38
N ALA A 193 -3.14 3.55 34.35
CA ALA A 193 -2.29 4.73 34.51
C ALA A 193 -0.79 4.33 34.45
N PRO A 194 0.06 5.09 33.74
CA PRO A 194 1.49 4.80 33.72
C PRO A 194 1.98 4.75 35.17
N LYS A 195 2.72 3.68 35.52
CA LYS A 195 3.41 3.64 36.81
C LYS A 195 4.36 4.82 36.83
N VAL A 196 4.00 5.86 37.57
CA VAL A 196 4.92 6.91 37.96
C VAL A 196 5.93 6.20 38.85
N GLU A 197 7.13 5.92 38.34
CA GLU A 197 8.26 5.67 39.22
C GLU A 197 8.48 6.99 39.96
N GLU A 198 7.90 7.10 41.16
CA GLU A 198 8.32 8.12 42.10
C GLU A 198 9.83 8.00 42.19
N VAL A 199 10.54 9.02 41.73
CA VAL A 199 11.94 9.21 42.08
C VAL A 199 11.94 9.33 43.60
N VAL A 200 12.18 8.20 44.27
CA VAL A 200 12.51 8.17 45.68
C VAL A 200 13.79 8.99 45.78
N LEU A 201 13.64 10.28 46.03
CA LEU A 201 14.70 11.11 46.58
C LEU A 201 15.10 10.42 47.88
N SER A 202 16.14 9.60 47.77
CA SER A 202 16.63 8.72 48.82
C SER A 202 16.94 9.62 50.01
N GLY A 203 16.19 9.38 51.09
CA GLY A 203 16.18 10.25 52.25
C GLY A 203 17.57 10.45 52.85
N ALA A 204 17.96 11.72 53.02
CA ALA A 204 18.90 12.07 54.06
C ALA A 204 18.21 11.81 55.41
N GLY A 205 18.69 10.79 56.10
CA GLY A 205 18.08 10.23 57.29
C GLY A 205 17.91 11.23 58.43
N ARG A 206 16.70 11.23 59.01
CA ARG A 206 16.49 11.72 60.38
C ARG A 206 16.35 10.49 61.27
N THR A 207 17.48 10.04 61.81
CA THR A 207 17.57 8.96 62.79
C THR A 207 16.72 9.27 64.02
N LYS A 208 15.63 8.53 64.25
CA LYS A 208 15.00 8.41 65.58
C LYS A 208 15.64 7.22 66.30
N ALA A 209 16.24 7.50 67.44
CA ALA A 209 16.83 6.51 68.33
C ALA A 209 15.76 5.57 68.95
N ALA A 210 16.24 4.39 69.36
CA ALA A 210 15.48 3.20 69.70
C ALA A 210 14.70 3.25 71.04
N ARG A 211 13.63 2.45 71.08
CA ARG A 211 12.83 2.03 72.25
C ARG A 211 13.70 1.42 73.38
N ARG A 212 13.32 1.69 74.63
CA ARG A 212 13.30 0.68 75.70
C ARG A 212 11.97 0.74 76.44
N GLY A 213 11.32 -0.42 76.54
CA GLY A 213 10.05 -0.59 77.23
C GLY A 213 10.20 -0.58 78.75
N GLN A 214 9.13 -0.15 79.41
CA GLN A 214 8.87 -0.48 80.81
C GLN A 214 7.35 -0.58 80.95
N GLY A 215 6.84 -1.81 80.81
CA GLY A 215 5.56 -2.16 81.39
C GLY A 215 5.87 -2.75 82.75
N ASP A 216 5.39 -2.14 83.83
CA ASP A 216 5.04 -2.92 85.00
C ASP A 216 3.83 -2.35 85.73
N LYS A 217 3.05 -3.29 86.24
CA LYS A 217 1.69 -3.19 86.76
C LYS A 217 1.59 -2.30 88.00
N LEU A 218 0.43 -1.66 88.20
CA LEU A 218 -0.15 -1.47 89.53
C LEU A 218 -1.68 -1.43 89.44
N ARG A 219 -2.31 -2.56 89.80
CA ARG A 219 -3.67 -2.64 90.30
C ARG A 219 -3.61 -2.49 91.82
N ARG A 220 -4.28 -1.50 92.37
CA ARG A 220 -5.28 -1.61 93.46
C ARG A 220 -5.94 -0.26 93.66
#